data_AF-A0A261GWQ3-F1
#
_entry.id   AF-A0A261GWQ3-F1
#
_cell.length_a   1.000
_cell.length_b   1.000
_cell.length_c   1.000
_cell.angle_alpha   90.00
_cell.angle_beta   90.00
_cell.angle_gamma   90.00
#
_symmetry.space_group_name_H-M   'P 1'
#
loop_
_entity.id
_entity.type
_entity.pdbx_description
1 polymer ?
#
loop_
_entity_poly.entity_id
_entity_poly.type
_entity_poly.pdbx_seq_one_letter_code
_entity_poly.pdbx_strand_id
1 'polypeptide(L)'
;MKKLMCPKCIERLRTEQYRHREYRICFYCEGLWLNHAQISEHGILIEKEKIGDTKLSCPSCEDVRLELVSSNGVQVEECPQCHGAFFDKNEIDQFYRNYQSVDSKELAADVTNGVFKMIKFSSTVLGIFRTITRLSP
;
A
#
# COMPACT_ATOMS: atom_id res chain seq x y z
N MET A 1 7.57 -17.14 -5.78
CA MET A 1 7.12 -15.73 -5.83
C MET A 1 8.19 -14.82 -5.24
N LYS A 2 8.53 -13.71 -5.91
CA LYS A 2 9.52 -12.72 -5.42
C LYS A 2 9.01 -12.10 -4.12
N LYS A 3 9.85 -12.07 -3.08
CA LYS A 3 9.53 -11.36 -1.83
C LYS A 3 9.74 -9.87 -2.07
N LEU A 4 8.73 -9.06 -1.77
CA LEU A 4 8.83 -7.62 -1.89
C LEU A 4 9.12 -7.00 -0.51
N MET A 5 9.95 -5.98 -0.47
CA MET A 5 10.30 -5.24 0.74
C MET A 5 9.57 -3.90 0.74
N CYS A 6 9.11 -3.43 1.89
CA CYS A 6 8.41 -2.17 2.02
C CYS A 6 9.39 -1.02 1.70
N PRO A 7 9.08 -0.12 0.75
CA PRO A 7 9.97 0.98 0.40
C PRO A 7 10.31 1.90 1.58
N LYS A 8 9.34 2.07 2.50
CA LYS A 8 9.46 3.02 3.61
C LYS A 8 10.21 2.50 4.83
N CYS A 9 9.95 1.27 5.24
CA CYS A 9 10.46 0.71 6.49
C CYS A 9 11.25 -0.59 6.31
N ILE A 10 11.53 -1.00 5.07
CA ILE A 10 12.29 -2.20 4.68
C ILE A 10 11.75 -3.55 5.20
N GLU A 11 10.66 -3.56 5.97
CA GLU A 11 9.99 -4.80 6.38
C GLU A 11 9.35 -5.51 5.19
N ARG A 12 9.18 -6.82 5.26
CA ARG A 12 8.57 -7.58 4.16
C ARG A 12 7.11 -7.15 3.91
N LEU A 13 6.79 -6.80 2.66
CA LEU A 13 5.40 -6.67 2.23
C LEU A 13 4.74 -8.05 2.22
N ARG A 14 3.60 -8.16 2.89
CA ARG A 14 2.77 -9.37 2.88
C ARG A 14 1.74 -9.29 1.78
N THR A 15 1.57 -10.41 1.08
CA THR A 15 0.50 -10.58 0.11
C THR A 15 -0.73 -11.11 0.85
N GLU A 16 -1.78 -10.31 0.90
CA GLU A 16 -3.08 -10.70 1.42
C GLU A 16 -4.05 -10.84 0.25
N GLN A 17 -4.82 -11.93 0.24
CA GLN A 17 -5.89 -12.11 -0.73
C GLN A 17 -7.19 -11.59 -0.11
N TYR A 18 -7.85 -10.67 -0.80
CA TYR A 18 -9.18 -10.22 -0.43
C TYR A 18 -10.05 -10.20 -1.68
N ARG A 19 -11.22 -10.87 -1.59
CA ARG A 19 -12.02 -11.24 -2.75
C ARG A 19 -11.16 -11.94 -3.81
N HIS A 20 -11.10 -11.42 -5.03
CA HIS A 20 -10.37 -11.99 -6.16
C HIS A 20 -9.11 -11.18 -6.49
N ARG A 21 -8.58 -10.40 -5.53
CA ARG A 21 -7.45 -9.50 -5.72
C ARG A 21 -6.37 -9.75 -4.68
N GLU A 22 -5.12 -9.52 -5.08
CA GLU A 22 -3.96 -9.59 -4.19
C GLU A 22 -3.51 -8.19 -3.78
N TYR A 23 -3.38 -7.97 -2.47
CA TYR A 23 -2.94 -6.72 -1.89
C TYR A 23 -1.58 -6.91 -1.23
N ARG A 24 -0.66 -5.97 -1.44
CA ARG A 24 0.68 -6.01 -0.83
C ARG A 24 0.78 -4.96 0.27
N ILE A 25 0.73 -5.38 1.53
CA ILE A 25 0.68 -4.47 2.67
C ILE A 25 1.88 -4.69 3.59
N CYS A 26 2.39 -3.60 4.16
CA CYS A 26 3.32 -3.64 5.26
C CYS A 26 2.56 -3.63 6.60
N PHE A 27 2.75 -4.65 7.43
CA PHE A 27 2.14 -4.71 8.76
C PHE A 27 2.83 -3.81 9.79
N TYR A 28 4.05 -3.35 9.51
CA TYR A 28 4.80 -2.51 10.43
C TYR A 28 4.42 -1.02 10.29
N CYS A 29 4.43 -0.48 9.07
CA CYS A 29 4.08 0.92 8.81
C CYS A 29 2.66 1.11 8.27
N GLU A 30 1.89 0.03 8.05
CA GLU A 30 0.54 0.05 7.48
C GLU A 30 0.46 0.65 6.06
N GLY A 31 1.57 0.66 5.33
CA GLY A 31 1.64 1.13 3.95
C GLY A 31 1.22 0.07 2.92
N LEU A 32 0.66 0.52 1.81
CA LEU A 32 0.11 -0.31 0.74
C LEU A 32 0.92 -0.10 -0.55
N TRP A 33 1.29 -1.20 -1.20
CA TRP A 33 1.86 -1.17 -2.55
C TRP A 33 0.81 -1.65 -3.56
N LEU A 34 0.49 -0.79 -4.52
CA LEU A 34 -0.33 -1.14 -5.69
C LEU A 34 0.55 -1.25 -6.92
N ASN A 35 0.32 -2.28 -7.73
CA ASN A 35 0.97 -2.42 -9.04
C ASN A 35 0.22 -1.62 -10.12
N HIS A 36 0.83 -1.48 -11.30
CA HIS A 36 0.23 -0.76 -12.42
C HIS A 36 -1.18 -1.26 -12.78
N ALA A 37 -1.40 -2.58 -12.85
CA ALA A 37 -2.71 -3.11 -13.21
C ALA A 37 -3.80 -2.67 -12.22
N GLN A 38 -3.52 -2.71 -10.92
CA GLN A 38 -4.45 -2.22 -9.89
C GLN A 38 -4.69 -0.72 -9.99
N ILE A 39 -3.65 0.05 -10.33
CA ILE A 39 -3.74 1.50 -10.49
C ILE A 39 -4.59 1.86 -11.72
N SER A 40 -4.30 1.24 -12.87
CA SER A 40 -5.01 1.46 -14.11
C SER A 40 -6.48 1.03 -14.04
N GLU A 41 -6.75 -0.12 -13.43
CA GLU A 41 -8.11 -0.69 -13.35
C GLU A 41 -9.07 0.19 -12.55
N HIS A 42 -8.58 0.84 -11.49
CA HIS A 42 -9.41 1.72 -10.65
C HIS A 42 -9.31 3.20 -11.04
N GLY A 43 -8.60 3.50 -12.14
CA GLY A 43 -8.40 4.86 -12.63
C GLY A 43 -7.83 5.81 -11.58
N ILE A 44 -6.96 5.30 -10.71
CA ILE A 44 -6.22 6.11 -9.73
C ILE A 44 -4.92 6.60 -10.35
N LEU A 45 -4.42 7.76 -9.91
CA LEU A 45 -3.18 8.36 -10.41
C LEU A 45 -3.17 8.62 -11.94
N ILE A 46 -4.34 8.85 -12.56
CA ILE A 46 -4.46 9.26 -13.97
C ILE A 46 -3.99 10.71 -14.12
N GLU A 47 -4.58 11.62 -13.35
CA GLU A 47 -4.19 13.03 -13.31
C GLU A 47 -3.22 13.23 -12.15
N LYS A 48 -1.93 13.22 -12.48
CA LYS A 48 -0.83 13.33 -11.52
C LYS A 48 0.26 14.27 -12.02
N GLU A 49 0.95 14.88 -11.08
CA GLU A 49 2.10 15.74 -11.33
C GLU A 49 3.31 15.21 -10.54
N LYS A 50 4.46 15.06 -11.21
CA LYS A 50 5.72 14.79 -10.49
C LYS A 50 6.12 16.06 -9.74
N ILE A 51 6.19 15.96 -8.42
CA ILE A 51 6.53 17.08 -7.53
C ILE A 51 7.91 16.94 -6.88
N GLY A 52 8.57 15.79 -7.03
CA GLY A 52 9.94 15.60 -6.54
C GLY A 52 10.52 14.22 -6.75
N ASP A 53 11.75 14.04 -6.32
CA ASP A 53 12.45 12.76 -6.26
C ASP A 53 12.46 12.22 -4.83
N THR A 54 12.51 10.90 -4.66
CA THR A 54 12.60 10.27 -3.34
C THR A 54 13.84 9.40 -3.21
N LYS A 55 14.17 9.03 -1.98
CA LYS A 55 15.21 8.03 -1.68
C LYS A 55 14.66 6.60 -1.62
N LEU A 56 13.35 6.41 -1.80
CA LEU A 56 12.71 5.11 -1.65
C LEU A 56 12.97 4.26 -2.88
N SER A 57 13.30 2.99 -2.67
CA SER A 57 13.50 2.03 -3.77
C SER A 57 12.20 1.37 -4.15
N CYS A 58 11.98 1.20 -5.46
CA CYS A 58 10.88 0.40 -5.97
C CYS A 58 11.02 -1.04 -5.46
N PRO A 59 9.97 -1.63 -4.90
CA PRO A 59 10.05 -2.99 -4.40
C PRO A 59 9.98 -4.03 -5.53
N SER A 60 9.45 -3.65 -6.69
CA SER A 60 9.24 -4.56 -7.83
C SER A 60 10.43 -4.55 -8.80
N CYS A 61 10.92 -3.36 -9.14
CA CYS A 61 12.08 -3.16 -10.02
C CYS A 61 13.40 -3.23 -9.24
N GLU A 62 14.48 -3.58 -9.92
CA GLU A 62 15.84 -3.55 -9.37
C GLU A 62 16.46 -2.17 -9.64
N ASP A 63 17.10 -1.58 -8.63
CA ASP A 63 17.84 -0.31 -8.72
C ASP A 63 17.05 0.91 -9.23
N VAL A 64 15.73 0.92 -9.04
CA VAL A 64 14.86 2.07 -9.40
C VAL A 64 14.43 2.82 -8.15
N ARG A 65 14.56 4.14 -8.17
CA ARG A 65 13.98 5.02 -7.14
C ARG A 65 12.56 5.43 -7.49
N LEU A 66 11.73 5.56 -6.48
CA LEU A 66 10.39 6.12 -6.61
C LEU A 66 10.45 7.65 -6.74
N GLU A 67 9.50 8.21 -7.47
CA GLU A 67 9.28 9.63 -7.65
C GLU A 67 8.08 10.06 -6.79
N LEU A 68 8.14 11.27 -6.23
CA LEU A 68 7.03 11.82 -5.48
C LEU A 68 6.06 12.45 -6.50
N VAL A 69 4.83 11.95 -6.52
CA VAL A 69 3.77 12.45 -7.40
C VAL A 69 2.61 12.97 -6.56
N SER A 70 2.00 14.06 -7.00
CA SER A 70 0.76 14.60 -6.43
C SER A 70 -0.40 14.25 -7.34
N SER A 71 -1.47 13.68 -6.79
CA SER A 71 -2.70 13.38 -7.52
C SER A 71 -3.89 13.59 -6.58
N ASN A 72 -4.88 14.37 -7.01
CA ASN A 72 -6.06 14.71 -6.22
C ASN A 72 -5.74 15.24 -4.81
N GLY A 73 -4.68 16.04 -4.68
CA GLY A 73 -4.24 16.60 -3.39
C GLY A 73 -3.60 15.59 -2.44
N VAL A 74 -3.31 14.37 -2.89
CA VAL A 74 -2.56 13.35 -2.14
C VAL A 74 -1.21 13.15 -2.82
N GLN A 75 -0.15 13.12 -2.00
CA GLN A 75 1.20 12.82 -2.47
C GLN A 75 1.46 11.34 -2.26
N VAL A 76 2.02 10.66 -3.27
CA VAL A 76 2.37 9.23 -3.21
C VAL A 76 3.69 8.99 -3.93
N GLU A 77 4.39 7.90 -3.60
CA GLU A 77 5.62 7.53 -4.29
C GLU A 77 5.36 6.53 -5.42
N GLU A 78 5.56 6.95 -6.66
CA GLU A 78 5.36 6.14 -7.86
C GLU A 78 6.68 5.69 -8.49
N CYS A 79 6.75 4.45 -8.95
CA CYS A 79 7.86 3.96 -9.74
C CYS A 79 7.76 4.46 -11.20
N PRO A 80 8.76 5.18 -11.73
CA PRO A 80 8.72 5.67 -13.11
C PRO A 80 8.84 4.56 -14.16
N GLN A 81 9.24 3.34 -13.78
CA GLN A 81 9.40 2.22 -14.71
C GLN A 81 8.21 1.27 -14.75
N CYS A 82 7.73 0.81 -13.59
CA CYS A 82 6.65 -0.17 -13.52
C CYS A 82 5.30 0.44 -13.15
N HIS A 83 5.23 1.77 -12.96
CA HIS A 83 4.01 2.51 -12.62
C HIS A 83 3.26 1.93 -11.40
N GLY A 84 3.97 1.27 -10.50
CA GLY A 84 3.45 0.87 -9.21
C GLY A 84 3.66 2.00 -8.21
N ALA A 85 2.75 2.14 -7.25
CA ALA A 85 2.79 3.23 -6.29
C ALA A 85 2.69 2.71 -4.86
N PHE A 86 3.39 3.41 -3.96
CA PHE A 86 3.31 3.22 -2.53
C PHE A 86 2.38 4.28 -1.94
N PHE A 87 1.45 3.83 -1.10
CA PHE A 87 0.56 4.67 -0.31
C PHE A 87 0.92 4.47 1.15
N ASP A 88 1.23 5.55 1.85
CA ASP A 88 1.34 5.52 3.30
C ASP A 88 -0.01 5.22 3.96
N LYS A 89 0.07 4.92 5.25
CA LYS A 89 -1.09 4.75 6.10
C LYS A 89 -2.07 5.91 5.91
N ASN A 90 -3.32 5.57 5.59
CA ASN A 90 -4.45 6.47 5.35
C ASN A 90 -4.37 7.33 4.07
N GLU A 91 -3.32 7.29 3.26
CA GLU A 91 -3.26 8.09 2.02
C GLU A 91 -4.26 7.61 0.98
N ILE A 92 -4.42 6.29 0.85
CA ILE A 92 -5.42 5.72 -0.05
C ILE A 92 -6.85 6.13 0.35
N ASP A 93 -7.14 6.20 1.65
CA ASP A 93 -8.44 6.67 2.13
C ASP A 93 -8.63 8.17 1.86
N GLN A 94 -7.56 8.96 1.96
CA GLN A 94 -7.57 10.38 1.59
C GLN A 94 -7.83 10.55 0.09
N PHE A 95 -7.16 9.75 -0.75
CA PHE A 95 -7.31 9.80 -2.19
C PHE A 95 -8.78 9.59 -2.59
N TYR A 96 -9.43 8.57 -2.02
CA TYR A 96 -10.84 8.28 -2.33
C TYR A 96 -11.85 9.26 -1.74
N ARG A 97 -11.52 9.96 -0.64
CA ARG A 97 -12.36 11.08 -0.19
C ARG A 97 -12.34 12.24 -1.18
N ASN A 98 -11.22 12.43 -1.86
CA ASN A 98 -11.06 13.51 -2.83
C ASN A 98 -11.55 13.12 -4.24
N TYR A 99 -11.75 11.83 -4.51
CA TYR A 99 -12.11 11.31 -5.84
C TYR A 99 -13.58 10.84 -5.90
N GLN A 100 -14.41 11.52 -6.69
CA GLN A 100 -15.85 11.24 -6.80
C GLN A 100 -16.22 10.35 -8.02
N SER A 101 -15.57 9.20 -8.20
CA SER A 101 -15.97 8.22 -9.24
C SER A 101 -16.55 6.93 -8.64
N VAL A 102 -17.25 6.13 -9.44
CA VAL A 102 -17.92 4.89 -8.99
C VAL A 102 -16.91 3.73 -8.82
N ASP A 103 -15.96 3.59 -9.74
CA ASP A 103 -15.02 2.44 -9.79
C ASP A 103 -13.92 2.47 -8.72
N SER A 104 -13.66 3.66 -8.19
CA SER A 104 -12.69 3.91 -7.11
C SER A 104 -13.20 3.42 -5.75
N LYS A 105 -14.52 3.25 -5.59
CA LYS A 105 -15.13 2.84 -4.32
C LYS A 105 -14.89 1.36 -3.99
N GLU A 106 -14.73 0.49 -4.98
CA GLU A 106 -14.50 -0.93 -4.72
C GLU A 106 -13.12 -1.17 -4.10
N LEU A 107 -12.07 -0.58 -4.68
CA LEU A 107 -10.72 -0.64 -4.11
C LEU A 107 -10.66 0.03 -2.73
N ALA A 108 -11.34 1.17 -2.56
CA ALA A 108 -11.48 1.81 -1.25
C ALA A 108 -12.12 0.86 -0.22
N ALA A 109 -13.22 0.19 -0.57
CA ALA A 109 -13.93 -0.71 0.30
C ALA A 109 -13.12 -1.97 0.63
N ASP A 110 -12.43 -2.54 -0.35
CA ASP A 110 -11.57 -3.71 -0.15
C ASP A 110 -10.44 -3.38 0.83
N VAL A 111 -9.79 -2.22 0.65
CA VAL A 111 -8.67 -1.80 1.51
C VAL A 111 -9.15 -1.45 2.92
N THR A 112 -10.17 -0.61 3.05
CA THR A 112 -10.67 -0.12 4.36
C THR A 112 -11.40 -1.18 5.17
N ASN A 113 -12.35 -1.88 4.55
CA ASN A 113 -13.26 -2.79 5.25
C ASN A 113 -12.74 -4.22 5.30
N GLY A 114 -11.96 -4.62 4.29
CA GLY A 114 -11.40 -5.95 4.17
C GLY A 114 -9.99 -6.01 4.75
N VAL A 115 -9.05 -5.50 3.96
CA VAL A 115 -7.61 -5.67 4.17
C VAL A 115 -7.18 -5.09 5.52
N PHE A 116 -7.38 -3.80 5.78
CA PHE A 116 -6.93 -3.18 7.02
C PHE A 116 -7.68 -3.68 8.27
N LYS A 117 -8.93 -4.13 8.12
CA LYS A 117 -9.67 -4.77 9.22
C LYS A 117 -9.06 -6.13 9.59
N MET A 118 -8.70 -6.95 8.60
CA MET A 118 -7.98 -8.21 8.82
C MET A 118 -6.60 -7.96 9.46
N ILE A 119 -5.92 -6.89 9.05
CA ILE A 119 -4.65 -6.48 9.67
C ILE A 119 -4.82 -6.19 11.15
N LYS A 120 -5.80 -5.34 11.53
CA LYS A 120 -6.06 -5.00 12.94
C LYS A 120 -6.48 -6.20 13.77
N PHE A 121 -7.21 -7.14 13.18
CA PHE A 121 -7.57 -8.40 13.85
C PHE A 121 -6.32 -9.26 14.10
N SER A 122 -5.48 -9.44 13.07
CA SER A 122 -4.24 -10.22 13.16
C SER A 122 -3.23 -9.58 14.13
N SER A 123 -3.07 -8.26 14.12
CA SER A 123 -2.19 -7.56 15.06
C SER A 123 -2.68 -7.64 16.51
N THR A 124 -4.00 -7.68 16.73
CA THR A 124 -4.59 -7.89 18.06
C THR A 124 -4.31 -9.32 18.55
N VAL A 125 -4.50 -10.32 17.69
CA VAL A 125 -4.19 -11.73 17.99
C VAL A 125 -2.67 -11.94 18.19
N LEU A 126 -1.83 -11.41 17.30
CA LEU A 126 -0.36 -11.45 17.41
C LEU A 126 0.16 -10.64 18.61
N GLY A 127 -0.53 -9.57 19.00
CA GLY A 127 -0.24 -8.80 20.22
C GLY A 127 -0.48 -9.60 21.49
N ILE A 128 -1.56 -10.41 21.51
CA ILE A 128 -1.80 -11.40 22.57
C ILE A 128 -0.68 -12.45 22.58
N PHE A 129 -0.30 -13.00 21.42
CA PHE A 129 0.79 -13.99 21.33
C PHE A 129 2.17 -13.43 21.73
N ARG A 130 2.49 -12.18 21.40
CA ARG A 130 3.72 -11.48 21.84
C ARG A 130 3.77 -11.27 23.36
N THR A 131 2.62 -11.20 24.00
CA THR A 131 2.51 -11.11 25.47
C THR A 131 2.71 -12.49 26.10
N ILE A 132 2.22 -13.55 25.46
CA ILE A 132 2.35 -14.93 25.95
C ILE A 132 3.79 -15.48 25.77
N THR A 133 4.54 -15.08 24.75
CA THR A 133 5.94 -15.52 24.56
C THR A 133 6.97 -14.79 25.43
N ARG A 134 6.56 -13.84 26.28
CA ARG A 134 7.43 -13.24 27.33
C ARG A 134 7.26 -13.88 28.71
N LEU A 135 6.43 -14.92 28.82
CA LEU A 135 6.33 -15.75 30.03
C LEU A 135 6.76 -17.17 29.66
N SER A 136 8.06 -17.37 29.57
CA SER A 136 8.69 -18.67 29.79
C SER A 136 9.85 -18.41 30.74
N PRO A 137 9.98 -19.19 31.84
CA PRO A 137 10.96 -18.93 32.90
C PRO A 137 12.41 -18.99 32.41
#